data_AF-A0A6N6S863-F1
#
_entry.id   AF-A0A6N6S863-F1
#
_cell.length_a   1.000
_cell.length_b   1.000
_cell.length_c   1.000
_cell.angle_alpha   90.00
_cell.angle_beta   90.00
_cell.angle_gamma   90.00
#
_symmetry.space_group_name_H-M   'P 1'
#
loop_
_entity.id
_entity.type
_entity.pdbx_description
1 polymer ?
#
loop_
_entity_poly.entity_id
_entity_poly.type
_entity_poly.pdbx_seq_one_letter_code
_entity_poly.pdbx_strand_id
1 'polypeptide(L)'
;MENVLNKEIKKIIDSCPEVGRILDEYGIGCVPCSVGSCLLKDVVGIHNLDPEKEATLMYRIEKAIYPERNVAKPVIDATKKSAPKKITYSPPVKKLVDEHVLIKRLLALIPTITDYIETSMKVDKDLILRCVDFIRTYADKYHHMKEEDILFKAVDEKAEIIQVMYKDHDTGRGYIRQVVEGAEKGNKAQIKQNMLAYQELLTQHIKKEDEILYPWIDRQLSTTQVGEMFRRCTEADASVGEELPKKYEKFIADLEEKFLQEVAK
;
A
#
# COMPACT_ATOMS: atom_id res chain seq x y z
N MET A 1 -11.57 10.65 26.72
CA MET A 1 -10.68 9.92 25.79
C MET A 1 -9.72 10.79 24.99
N GLU A 2 -9.97 12.09 24.79
CA GLU A 2 -9.10 12.97 23.98
C GLU A 2 -7.60 12.91 24.33
N ASN A 3 -7.26 12.86 25.62
CA ASN A 3 -5.86 12.76 26.07
C ASN A 3 -5.21 11.39 25.78
N VAL A 4 -5.97 10.33 25.54
CA VAL A 4 -5.46 8.99 25.21
C VAL A 4 -5.43 8.78 23.70
N LEU A 5 -6.42 9.32 22.99
CA LEU A 5 -6.52 9.25 21.52
C LEU A 5 -5.27 9.81 20.82
N ASN A 6 -4.63 10.82 21.41
CA ASN A 6 -3.43 11.46 20.88
C ASN A 6 -2.12 10.90 21.49
N LYS A 7 -2.15 9.72 22.13
CA LYS A 7 -0.94 9.04 22.62
C LYS A 7 -0.53 7.92 21.68
N GLU A 8 0.79 7.72 21.59
CA GLU A 8 1.41 6.59 20.90
C GLU A 8 0.88 5.26 21.46
N ILE A 9 0.52 4.36 20.56
CA ILE A 9 -0.15 3.11 20.90
C ILE A 9 0.73 2.21 21.76
N LYS A 10 2.05 2.21 21.54
CA LYS A 10 2.98 1.43 22.36
C LYS A 10 3.03 1.90 23.80
N LYS A 11 3.07 3.21 24.04
CA LYS A 11 3.00 3.77 25.40
C LYS A 11 1.70 3.35 26.12
N ILE A 12 0.60 3.26 25.37
CA ILE A 12 -0.69 2.79 25.90
C ILE A 12 -0.62 1.29 26.21
N ILE A 13 -0.12 0.46 25.29
CA ILE A 13 0.00 -1.00 25.46
C ILE A 13 0.97 -1.34 26.61
N ASP A 14 2.11 -0.66 26.71
CA ASP A 14 3.08 -0.84 27.79
C ASP A 14 2.46 -0.53 29.16
N SER A 15 1.59 0.48 29.21
CA SER A 15 0.87 0.87 30.43
C SER A 15 -0.37 -0.01 30.71
N CYS A 16 -0.98 -0.58 29.67
CA CYS A 16 -2.17 -1.42 29.75
C CYS A 16 -2.15 -2.48 28.63
N PRO A 17 -1.51 -3.64 28.87
CA PRO A 17 -1.35 -4.69 27.85
C PRO A 17 -2.66 -5.25 27.29
N GLU A 18 -3.75 -5.11 28.06
CA GLU A 18 -5.10 -5.46 27.62
C GLU A 18 -5.53 -4.72 26.35
N VAL A 19 -5.07 -3.47 26.15
CA VAL A 19 -5.36 -2.71 24.94
C VAL A 19 -4.80 -3.40 23.70
N GLY A 20 -3.62 -4.01 23.80
CA GLY A 20 -3.02 -4.79 22.71
C GLY A 20 -3.87 -6.00 22.34
N ARG A 21 -4.32 -6.77 23.35
CA ARG A 21 -5.20 -7.92 23.15
C ARG A 21 -6.53 -7.51 22.49
N ILE A 22 -7.12 -6.42 22.97
CA ILE A 22 -8.35 -5.88 22.39
C ILE A 22 -8.14 -5.52 20.92
N LEU A 23 -7.04 -4.87 20.55
CA LEU A 23 -6.76 -4.51 19.15
C LEU A 23 -6.56 -5.74 18.26
N ASP A 24 -5.84 -6.75 18.75
CA ASP A 24 -5.61 -8.00 18.01
C ASP A 24 -6.92 -8.75 17.70
N GLU A 25 -7.90 -8.73 18.62
CA GLU A 25 -9.23 -9.33 18.38
C GLU A 25 -10.00 -8.69 17.21
N TYR A 26 -9.66 -7.44 16.85
CA TYR A 26 -10.23 -6.73 15.70
C TYR A 26 -9.33 -6.80 14.46
N GLY A 27 -8.27 -7.62 14.49
CA GLY A 27 -7.29 -7.75 13.41
C GLY A 27 -6.34 -6.56 13.31
N ILE A 28 -6.20 -5.77 14.38
CA ILE A 28 -5.32 -4.60 14.45
C ILE A 28 -4.03 -4.99 15.17
N GLY A 29 -3.07 -5.50 14.39
CA GLY A 29 -1.80 -6.04 14.91
C GLY A 29 -0.79 -4.97 15.35
N CYS A 30 -1.05 -4.29 16.47
CA CYS A 30 -0.13 -3.28 17.02
C CYS A 30 0.94 -3.85 17.97
N VAL A 31 0.68 -5.00 18.59
CA VAL A 31 1.59 -5.65 19.56
C VAL A 31 2.95 -6.08 18.96
N PRO A 32 3.02 -6.69 17.76
CA PRO A 32 4.32 -7.09 17.20
C PRO A 32 5.13 -5.92 16.63
N CYS A 33 4.59 -4.69 16.67
CA CYS A 33 5.28 -3.52 16.12
C CYS A 33 6.46 -3.10 17.02
N SER A 34 7.67 -3.14 16.47
CA SER A 34 8.89 -2.77 17.20
C SER A 34 9.01 -1.26 17.47
N VAL A 35 8.29 -0.42 16.72
CA VAL A 35 8.33 1.04 16.84
C VAL A 35 7.16 1.55 17.69
N GLY A 36 5.94 1.38 17.19
CA GLY A 36 4.70 1.63 17.92
C GLY A 36 4.40 3.11 18.21
N SER A 37 4.80 3.99 17.30
CA SER A 37 4.61 5.45 17.42
C SER A 37 3.26 5.96 16.91
N CYS A 38 2.48 5.11 16.23
CA CYS A 38 1.12 5.44 15.77
C CYS A 38 0.23 5.91 16.93
N LEU A 39 -0.55 6.98 16.75
CA LEU A 39 -1.49 7.42 17.78
C LEU A 39 -2.71 6.49 17.81
N LEU A 40 -3.33 6.30 18.97
CA LEU A 40 -4.52 5.44 19.09
C LEU A 40 -5.65 5.84 18.13
N LYS A 41 -5.90 7.15 17.95
CA LYS A 41 -6.91 7.63 16.99
C LYS A 41 -6.60 7.22 15.55
N ASP A 42 -5.31 7.20 15.19
CA ASP A 42 -4.86 6.86 13.85
C ASP A 42 -4.94 5.35 13.65
N VAL A 43 -4.52 4.56 14.64
CA VAL A 43 -4.70 3.10 14.67
C VAL A 43 -6.17 2.73 14.44
N VAL A 44 -7.10 3.36 15.14
CA VAL A 44 -8.53 3.04 14.98
C VAL A 44 -9.06 3.51 13.62
N GLY A 45 -8.68 4.72 13.20
CA GLY A 45 -9.14 5.31 11.94
C GLY A 45 -8.60 4.62 10.67
N ILE A 46 -7.37 4.11 10.73
CA ILE A 46 -6.67 3.41 9.64
C ILE A 46 -7.40 2.11 9.28
N HIS A 47 -7.86 1.36 10.28
CA HIS A 47 -8.44 0.04 10.05
C HIS A 47 -9.90 0.07 9.59
N ASN A 48 -10.48 1.27 9.42
CA ASN A 48 -11.79 1.53 8.82
C ASN A 48 -12.86 0.53 9.26
N LEU A 49 -12.92 0.26 10.57
CA LEU A 49 -13.85 -0.69 11.13
C LEU A 49 -15.29 -0.27 10.85
N ASP A 50 -16.17 -1.25 10.87
CA ASP A 50 -17.59 -0.98 10.95
C ASP A 50 -17.91 -0.02 12.13
N PRO A 51 -18.78 1.00 11.99
CA PRO A 51 -19.03 1.98 13.05
C PRO A 51 -19.44 1.37 14.40
N GLU A 52 -20.18 0.25 14.40
CA GLU A 52 -20.58 -0.43 15.65
C GLU A 52 -19.39 -1.15 16.27
N LYS A 53 -18.55 -1.78 15.44
CA LYS A 53 -17.30 -2.40 15.87
C LYS A 53 -16.30 -1.37 16.38
N GLU A 54 -16.16 -0.24 15.71
CA GLU A 54 -15.31 0.88 16.13
C GLU A 54 -15.76 1.44 17.47
N ALA A 55 -17.06 1.71 17.63
CA ALA A 55 -17.61 2.18 18.90
C ALA A 55 -17.39 1.17 20.03
N THR A 56 -17.57 -0.13 19.74
CA THR A 56 -17.33 -1.21 20.71
C THR A 56 -15.85 -1.34 21.07
N LEU A 57 -14.96 -1.24 20.07
CA LEU A 57 -13.51 -1.23 20.27
C LEU A 57 -13.11 -0.09 21.19
N MET A 58 -13.56 1.13 20.89
CA MET A 58 -13.28 2.33 21.68
C MET A 58 -13.82 2.23 23.11
N TYR A 59 -15.04 1.70 23.28
CA TYR A 59 -15.60 1.43 24.59
C TYR A 59 -14.73 0.45 25.40
N ARG A 60 -14.30 -0.67 24.79
CA ARG A 60 -13.46 -1.67 25.45
C ARG A 60 -12.10 -1.11 25.85
N ILE A 61 -11.47 -0.33 24.96
CA ILE A 61 -10.20 0.34 25.24
C ILE A 61 -10.36 1.35 26.39
N GLU A 62 -11.42 2.17 26.39
CA GLU A 62 -11.66 3.13 27.46
C GLU A 62 -11.91 2.43 28.81
N LYS A 63 -12.68 1.33 28.82
CA LYS A 63 -12.90 0.54 30.02
C LYS A 63 -11.65 -0.17 30.54
N ALA A 64 -10.78 -0.64 29.66
CA ALA A 64 -9.51 -1.23 30.05
C ALA A 64 -8.56 -0.20 30.70
N ILE A 65 -8.52 1.02 30.17
CA ILE A 65 -7.65 2.10 30.68
C ILE A 65 -8.26 2.76 31.93
N TYR A 66 -9.57 2.90 32.00
CA TYR A 66 -10.29 3.56 33.10
C TYR A 66 -11.47 2.71 33.63
N PRO A 67 -11.20 1.64 34.40
CA PRO A 67 -12.24 0.71 34.86
C PRO A 67 -13.38 1.38 35.65
N GLU A 68 -13.00 2.32 36.52
CA GLU A 68 -13.91 3.06 37.41
C GLU A 68 -14.75 4.13 36.69
N ARG A 69 -14.41 4.48 35.45
CA ARG A 69 -15.16 5.49 34.71
C ARG A 69 -16.48 4.91 34.25
N ASN A 70 -17.58 5.59 34.55
CA ASN A 70 -18.89 5.19 34.06
C ASN A 70 -19.05 5.57 32.58
N VAL A 71 -18.62 4.66 31.70
CA VAL A 71 -18.75 4.80 30.23
C VAL A 71 -19.99 4.03 29.78
N ALA A 72 -20.89 4.71 29.08
CA ALA A 72 -22.06 4.06 28.49
C ALA A 72 -21.61 3.04 27.44
N LYS A 73 -22.10 1.79 27.57
CA LYS A 73 -21.88 0.78 26.54
C LYS A 73 -22.63 1.21 25.26
N PRO A 74 -21.98 1.18 24.08
CA PRO A 74 -22.64 1.53 22.84
C PRO A 74 -23.88 0.64 22.62
N VAL A 75 -25.01 1.27 22.31
CA VAL A 75 -26.24 0.57 21.94
C VAL A 75 -26.13 0.20 20.48
N ILE A 76 -26.00 -1.09 20.21
CA ILE A 76 -25.86 -1.67 18.87
C ILE A 76 -27.26 -2.07 18.40
N ASP A 77 -27.71 -1.48 17.30
CA ASP A 77 -29.01 -1.80 16.71
C ASP A 77 -28.83 -3.00 15.77
N ALA A 78 -29.03 -4.21 16.30
CA ALA A 78 -28.89 -5.45 15.54
C ALA A 78 -29.81 -5.55 14.29
N THR A 79 -30.76 -4.62 14.12
CA THR A 79 -31.62 -4.54 12.92
C THR A 79 -31.03 -3.68 11.81
N LYS A 80 -30.06 -2.80 12.12
CA LYS A 80 -29.30 -2.05 11.12
C LYS A 80 -28.07 -2.83 10.69
N LYS A 81 -27.95 -3.10 9.38
CA LYS A 81 -26.68 -3.54 8.81
C LYS A 81 -25.72 -2.35 8.83
N SER A 82 -24.79 -2.33 9.77
CA SER A 82 -23.60 -1.51 9.66
C SER A 82 -22.59 -2.25 8.78
N ALA A 83 -21.94 -1.51 7.89
CA ALA A 83 -20.83 -1.99 7.09
C ALA A 83 -19.68 -0.99 7.21
N PRO A 84 -18.43 -1.44 7.00
CA PRO A 84 -17.31 -0.53 6.80
C PRO A 84 -17.69 0.54 5.78
N LYS A 85 -17.34 1.79 6.06
CA LYS A 85 -17.63 2.88 5.12
C LYS A 85 -16.95 2.55 3.80
N LYS A 86 -17.72 2.61 2.70
CA LYS A 86 -17.17 2.44 1.36
C LYS A 86 -16.03 3.43 1.19
N ILE A 87 -14.84 2.93 0.87
CA ILE A 87 -13.69 3.80 0.64
C ILE A 87 -14.00 4.66 -0.59
N THR A 88 -13.91 5.97 -0.40
CA THR A 88 -14.02 6.97 -1.46
C THR A 88 -12.73 7.77 -1.46
N TYR A 89 -12.17 8.00 -2.63
CA TYR A 89 -10.96 8.79 -2.79
C TYR A 89 -11.28 10.10 -3.50
N SER A 90 -10.61 11.18 -3.11
CA SER A 90 -10.54 12.40 -3.89
C SER A 90 -9.96 12.12 -5.28
N PRO A 91 -10.27 12.96 -6.29
CA PRO A 91 -9.81 12.72 -7.66
C PRO A 91 -8.29 12.42 -7.83
N PRO A 92 -7.36 13.18 -7.20
CA PRO A 92 -5.93 12.87 -7.32
C PRO A 92 -5.53 11.53 -6.70
N VAL A 93 -6.07 11.18 -5.52
CA VAL A 93 -5.79 9.90 -4.86
C VAL A 93 -6.40 8.75 -5.66
N LYS A 94 -7.61 8.94 -6.20
CA LYS A 94 -8.24 7.94 -7.08
C LYS A 94 -7.37 7.61 -8.29
N LYS A 95 -6.68 8.61 -8.85
CA LYS A 95 -5.80 8.39 -9.99
C LYS A 95 -4.63 7.46 -9.65
N LEU A 96 -4.02 7.61 -8.48
CA LEU A 96 -2.95 6.72 -8.01
C LEU A 96 -3.45 5.28 -7.86
N VAL A 97 -4.65 5.09 -7.29
CA VAL A 97 -5.31 3.77 -7.20
C VAL A 97 -5.60 3.18 -8.57
N ASP A 98 -5.98 4.00 -9.56
CA ASP A 98 -6.25 3.53 -10.92
C ASP A 98 -4.93 3.10 -11.62
N GLU A 99 -3.81 3.78 -11.36
CA GLU A 99 -2.48 3.41 -11.85
C GLU A 99 -1.99 2.07 -11.27
N HIS A 100 -2.35 1.75 -10.02
CA HIS A 100 -2.06 0.45 -9.41
C HIS A 100 -2.64 -0.74 -10.19
N VAL A 101 -3.74 -0.56 -10.94
CA VAL A 101 -4.36 -1.65 -11.71
C VAL A 101 -3.35 -2.26 -12.68
N LEU A 102 -2.61 -1.43 -13.40
CA LEU A 102 -1.66 -1.92 -14.39
C LEU A 102 -0.42 -2.55 -13.74
N ILE A 103 0.03 -1.99 -12.62
CA ILE A 103 1.14 -2.54 -11.82
C ILE A 103 0.77 -3.93 -11.29
N LYS A 104 -0.42 -4.09 -10.69
CA LYS A 104 -0.92 -5.37 -10.18
C LYS A 104 -1.01 -6.44 -11.27
N ARG A 105 -1.35 -6.07 -12.51
CA ARG A 105 -1.37 -7.01 -13.65
C ARG A 105 0.02 -7.55 -13.95
N LEU A 106 1.06 -6.72 -13.95
CA LEU A 106 2.44 -7.23 -14.07
C LEU A 106 2.79 -8.15 -12.89
N LEU A 107 2.47 -7.74 -11.66
CA LEU A 107 2.77 -8.55 -10.47
C LEU A 107 2.16 -9.94 -10.54
N ALA A 108 0.92 -10.05 -11.04
CA ALA A 108 0.23 -11.34 -11.22
C ALA A 108 0.92 -12.26 -12.25
N LEU A 109 1.66 -11.69 -13.21
CA LEU A 109 2.39 -12.44 -14.23
C LEU A 109 3.79 -12.87 -13.78
N ILE A 110 4.34 -12.26 -12.73
CA ILE A 110 5.73 -12.52 -12.30
C ILE A 110 6.00 -14.01 -12.05
N PRO A 111 5.15 -14.79 -11.34
CA PRO A 111 5.38 -16.22 -11.16
C PRO A 111 5.56 -16.95 -12.49
N THR A 112 4.63 -16.77 -13.44
CA THR A 112 4.67 -17.37 -14.77
C THR A 112 5.91 -16.95 -15.57
N ILE A 113 6.29 -15.66 -15.51
CA ILE A 113 7.51 -15.15 -16.15
C ILE A 113 8.75 -15.84 -15.57
N THR A 114 8.82 -16.01 -14.25
CA THR A 114 9.96 -16.64 -13.60
C THR A 114 10.07 -18.14 -13.88
N ASP A 115 8.95 -18.85 -14.00
CA ASP A 115 8.92 -20.26 -14.40
C ASP A 115 9.37 -20.45 -15.86
N TYR A 116 8.94 -19.55 -16.74
CA TYR A 116 9.43 -19.51 -18.13
C TYR A 116 10.94 -19.26 -18.19
N ILE A 117 11.48 -18.32 -17.41
CA ILE A 117 12.92 -18.03 -17.36
C ILE A 117 13.72 -19.24 -16.86
N GLU A 118 13.20 -19.95 -15.86
CA GLU A 118 13.85 -21.13 -15.28
C GLU A 118 13.97 -22.26 -16.30
N THR A 119 12.88 -22.54 -17.02
CA THR A 119 12.77 -23.63 -18.01
C THR A 119 13.42 -23.32 -19.36
N SER A 120 13.51 -22.05 -19.76
CA SER A 120 14.12 -21.61 -21.02
C SER A 120 15.60 -21.99 -21.14
N MET A 121 16.10 -22.45 -22.28
CA MET A 121 17.52 -22.85 -22.42
C MET A 121 18.52 -21.71 -22.11
N LYS A 122 18.15 -20.46 -22.41
CA LYS A 122 18.93 -19.25 -22.13
C LYS A 122 18.02 -18.19 -21.52
N VAL A 123 18.60 -17.24 -20.79
CA VAL A 123 17.89 -16.07 -20.27
C VAL A 123 17.37 -15.23 -21.43
N ASP A 124 16.05 -15.04 -21.49
CA ASP A 124 15.39 -14.10 -22.38
C ASP A 124 15.57 -12.66 -21.87
N LYS A 125 16.72 -12.06 -22.20
CA LYS A 125 17.11 -10.74 -21.70
C LYS A 125 16.14 -9.65 -22.16
N ASP A 126 15.59 -9.74 -23.37
CA ASP A 126 14.65 -8.75 -23.89
C ASP A 126 13.37 -8.70 -23.05
N LEU A 127 12.77 -9.87 -22.79
CA LEU A 127 11.60 -9.97 -21.93
C LEU A 127 11.83 -9.35 -20.55
N ILE A 128 12.95 -9.71 -19.91
CA ILE A 128 13.29 -9.21 -18.57
C ILE A 128 13.49 -7.69 -18.59
N LEU A 129 14.24 -7.17 -19.56
CA LEU A 129 14.52 -5.74 -19.65
C LEU A 129 13.27 -4.93 -19.97
N ARG A 130 12.31 -5.46 -20.73
CA ARG A 130 11.00 -4.81 -20.92
C ARG A 130 10.16 -4.78 -19.64
N CYS A 131 10.19 -5.85 -18.84
CA CYS A 131 9.54 -5.83 -17.51
C CYS A 131 10.22 -4.81 -16.57
N VAL A 132 11.55 -4.75 -16.58
CA VAL A 132 12.33 -3.75 -15.82
C VAL A 132 12.02 -2.32 -16.29
N ASP A 133 11.86 -2.10 -17.60
CA ASP A 133 11.48 -0.79 -18.15
C ASP A 133 10.11 -0.36 -17.64
N PHE A 134 9.10 -1.24 -17.67
CA PHE A 134 7.79 -0.97 -17.06
C PHE A 134 7.93 -0.57 -15.59
N ILE A 135 8.68 -1.36 -14.79
CA ILE A 135 8.82 -1.12 -13.36
C ILE A 135 9.50 0.22 -13.07
N ARG A 136 10.64 0.49 -13.73
CA ARG A 136 11.40 1.74 -13.49
C ARG A 136 10.69 2.98 -14.01
N THR A 137 9.94 2.86 -15.10
CA THR A 137 9.36 4.02 -15.77
C THR A 137 7.92 4.26 -15.30
N TYR A 138 7.07 3.24 -15.30
CA TYR A 138 5.66 3.37 -14.92
C TYR A 138 5.46 3.29 -13.40
N ALA A 139 5.92 2.23 -12.75
CA ALA A 139 5.70 2.08 -11.31
C ALA A 139 6.53 3.10 -10.49
N ASP A 140 7.79 3.32 -10.85
CA ASP A 140 8.67 4.18 -10.06
C ASP A 140 8.63 5.66 -10.49
N LYS A 141 9.18 5.99 -11.67
CA LYS A 141 9.32 7.39 -12.12
C LYS A 141 8.01 8.10 -12.46
N TYR A 142 6.92 7.36 -12.64
CA TYR A 142 5.62 7.92 -12.95
C TYR A 142 4.65 7.84 -11.77
N HIS A 143 4.51 6.67 -11.14
CA HIS A 143 3.61 6.48 -10.02
C HIS A 143 4.24 6.87 -8.67
N HIS A 144 5.28 6.16 -8.20
CA HIS A 144 5.92 6.47 -6.90
C HIS A 144 6.45 7.92 -6.83
N MET A 145 6.90 8.50 -7.95
CA MET A 145 7.29 9.91 -7.97
C MET A 145 6.14 10.84 -7.53
N LYS A 146 4.90 10.60 -7.97
CA LYS A 146 3.75 11.40 -7.52
C LYS A 146 3.50 11.20 -6.03
N GLU A 147 3.75 10.00 -5.51
CA GLU A 147 3.60 9.75 -4.09
C GLU A 147 4.67 10.47 -3.28
N GLU A 148 5.94 10.21 -3.59
CA GLU A 148 7.10 10.72 -2.87
C GLU A 148 7.22 12.25 -2.98
N ASP A 149 6.94 12.83 -4.15
CA ASP A 149 7.14 14.25 -4.40
C ASP A 149 5.88 15.11 -4.21
N ILE A 150 4.69 14.52 -4.19
CA ILE A 150 3.43 15.28 -4.12
C ILE A 150 2.59 14.83 -2.93
N LEU A 151 2.16 13.56 -2.89
CA LEU A 151 1.21 13.06 -1.89
C LEU A 151 1.81 13.05 -0.47
N PHE A 152 3.00 12.47 -0.30
CA PHE A 152 3.63 12.33 1.01
C PHE A 152 4.06 13.69 1.58
N LYS A 153 4.44 14.64 0.72
CA LYS A 153 4.74 16.03 1.11
C LYS A 153 3.51 16.83 1.51
N ALA A 154 2.30 16.32 1.29
CA ALA A 154 1.06 16.96 1.74
C ALA A 154 0.72 16.66 3.21
N VAL A 155 1.44 15.72 3.84
CA VAL A 155 1.26 15.30 5.24
C VAL A 155 2.60 15.35 5.99
N ASP A 156 2.60 14.99 7.29
CA ASP A 156 3.87 14.87 8.03
C ASP A 156 4.71 13.71 7.48
N GLU A 157 5.73 14.05 6.69
CA GLU A 157 6.66 13.07 6.10
C GLU A 157 7.39 12.22 7.17
N LYS A 158 7.46 12.70 8.42
CA LYS A 158 8.07 11.95 9.53
C LYS A 158 7.14 10.92 10.13
N ALA A 159 5.87 10.87 9.71
CA ALA A 159 4.95 9.83 10.12
C ALA A 159 5.52 8.45 9.77
N GLU A 160 5.46 7.52 10.73
CA GLU A 160 6.05 6.19 10.60
C GLU A 160 5.57 5.45 9.35
N ILE A 161 4.27 5.57 9.05
CA ILE A 161 3.67 4.93 7.87
C ILE A 161 4.28 5.43 6.55
N ILE A 162 4.63 6.73 6.47
CA ILE A 162 5.28 7.32 5.29
C ILE A 162 6.72 6.82 5.18
N GLN A 163 7.45 6.76 6.30
CA GLN A 163 8.81 6.22 6.33
C GLN A 163 8.87 4.73 5.93
N VAL A 164 7.85 3.95 6.29
CA VAL A 164 7.70 2.56 5.82
C VAL A 164 7.52 2.52 4.30
N MET A 165 6.70 3.40 3.70
CA MET A 165 6.53 3.43 2.24
C MET A 165 7.83 3.78 1.52
N TYR A 166 8.56 4.82 1.96
CA TYR A 166 9.88 5.15 1.38
C TYR A 166 10.85 3.97 1.42
N LYS A 167 10.87 3.22 2.53
CA LYS A 167 11.72 2.03 2.67
C LYS A 167 11.29 0.90 1.74
N ASP A 168 9.98 0.66 1.60
CA ASP A 168 9.44 -0.32 0.67
C ASP A 168 9.84 0.07 -0.78
N HIS A 169 9.72 1.34 -1.17
CA HIS A 169 10.17 1.82 -2.49
C HIS A 169 11.66 1.57 -2.74
N ASP A 170 12.55 1.96 -1.81
CA ASP A 170 13.99 1.75 -1.97
C ASP A 170 14.37 0.26 -2.00
N THR A 171 13.72 -0.56 -1.19
CA THR A 171 13.89 -2.02 -1.20
C THR A 171 13.48 -2.60 -2.56
N GLY A 172 12.33 -2.17 -3.09
CA GLY A 172 11.87 -2.54 -4.43
C GLY A 172 12.88 -2.17 -5.52
N ARG A 173 13.40 -0.94 -5.50
CA ARG A 173 14.47 -0.49 -6.41
C ARG A 173 15.72 -1.38 -6.29
N GLY A 174 16.04 -1.84 -5.08
CA GLY A 174 17.10 -2.81 -4.80
C GLY A 174 16.92 -4.13 -5.54
N TYR A 175 15.75 -4.76 -5.44
CA TYR A 175 15.45 -6.00 -6.16
C TYR A 175 15.58 -5.83 -7.67
N ILE A 176 15.11 -4.71 -8.22
CA ILE A 176 15.20 -4.46 -9.67
C ILE A 176 16.63 -4.24 -10.15
N ARG A 177 17.52 -3.65 -9.32
CA ARG A 177 18.97 -3.63 -9.62
C ARG A 177 19.52 -5.05 -9.73
N GLN A 178 19.13 -5.95 -8.83
CA GLN A 178 19.57 -7.34 -8.83
C GLN A 178 18.99 -8.16 -9.99
N VAL A 179 17.76 -7.88 -10.44
CA VAL A 179 17.19 -8.49 -11.65
C VAL A 179 18.00 -8.14 -12.89
N VAL A 180 18.38 -6.86 -13.05
CA VAL A 180 19.20 -6.42 -14.19
C VAL A 180 20.57 -7.08 -14.18
N GLU A 181 21.24 -7.10 -13.04
CA GLU A 181 22.54 -7.77 -12.88
C GLU A 181 22.45 -9.27 -13.21
N GLY A 182 21.38 -9.93 -12.75
CA GLY A 182 21.10 -11.32 -13.08
C GLY A 182 20.90 -11.54 -14.58
N ALA A 183 20.19 -10.64 -15.26
CA ALA A 183 20.00 -10.69 -16.71
C ALA A 183 21.31 -10.50 -17.48
N GLU A 184 22.19 -9.61 -17.03
CA GLU A 184 23.52 -9.40 -17.62
C GLU A 184 24.37 -10.67 -17.54
N LYS A 185 24.43 -11.27 -16.34
CA LYS A 185 25.21 -12.49 -16.04
C LYS A 185 24.57 -13.79 -16.53
N GLY A 186 23.31 -13.75 -16.98
CA GLY A 186 22.55 -14.97 -17.32
C GLY A 186 22.17 -15.82 -16.11
N ASN A 187 22.12 -15.23 -14.92
CA ASN A 187 21.83 -15.91 -13.66
C ASN A 187 20.31 -15.98 -13.41
N LYS A 188 19.68 -17.06 -13.89
CA LYS A 188 18.24 -17.31 -13.74
C LYS A 188 17.75 -17.32 -12.29
N ALA A 189 18.53 -17.93 -11.38
CA ALA A 189 18.15 -18.05 -9.98
C ALA A 189 18.06 -16.67 -9.31
N GLN A 190 19.03 -15.80 -9.59
CA GLN A 190 19.02 -14.41 -9.10
C GLN A 190 17.84 -13.62 -9.65
N ILE A 191 17.53 -13.76 -10.95
CA ILE A 191 16.36 -13.10 -11.56
C ILE A 191 15.08 -13.55 -10.87
N LYS A 192 14.85 -14.88 -10.76
CA LYS A 192 13.66 -15.45 -10.14
C LYS A 192 13.48 -14.99 -8.69
N GLN A 193 14.53 -15.13 -7.88
CA GLN A 193 14.50 -14.72 -6.48
C GLN A 193 14.10 -13.25 -6.32
N ASN A 194 14.72 -12.34 -7.08
CA ASN A 194 14.48 -10.91 -6.91
C ASN A 194 13.15 -10.46 -7.54
N MET A 195 12.69 -11.08 -8.62
CA MET A 195 11.37 -10.79 -9.18
C MET A 195 10.25 -11.23 -8.22
N LEU A 196 10.36 -12.42 -7.61
CA LEU A 196 9.39 -12.88 -6.61
C LEU A 196 9.42 -12.03 -5.34
N ALA A 197 10.61 -11.63 -4.88
CA ALA A 197 10.74 -10.72 -3.74
C ALA A 197 10.13 -9.34 -4.01
N TYR A 198 10.31 -8.80 -5.22
CA TYR A 198 9.65 -7.58 -5.67
C TYR A 198 8.12 -7.74 -5.72
N GLN A 199 7.64 -8.86 -6.26
CA GLN A 199 6.21 -9.16 -6.36
C GLN A 199 5.53 -9.20 -5.00
N GLU A 200 6.11 -9.92 -4.04
CA GLU A 200 5.55 -10.00 -2.69
C GLU A 200 5.56 -8.62 -2.02
N LEU A 201 6.71 -7.93 -2.04
CA LEU A 201 6.83 -6.61 -1.42
C LEU A 201 5.80 -5.64 -1.99
N LEU A 202 5.73 -5.51 -3.31
CA LEU A 202 4.88 -4.51 -3.95
C LEU A 202 3.39 -4.88 -3.83
N THR A 203 3.05 -6.16 -3.79
CA THR A 203 1.66 -6.61 -3.53
C THR A 203 1.18 -6.16 -2.16
N GLN A 204 2.01 -6.35 -1.11
CA GLN A 204 1.67 -5.89 0.23
C GLN A 204 1.70 -4.37 0.35
N HIS A 205 2.67 -3.73 -0.31
CA HIS A 205 2.82 -2.28 -0.34
C HIS A 205 1.57 -1.60 -0.92
N ILE A 206 1.15 -1.96 -2.14
CA ILE A 206 -0.04 -1.39 -2.77
C ILE A 206 -1.30 -1.65 -1.94
N LYS A 207 -1.39 -2.81 -1.28
CA LYS A 207 -2.50 -3.09 -0.37
C LYS A 207 -2.52 -2.11 0.81
N LYS A 208 -1.37 -1.83 1.44
CA LYS A 208 -1.27 -0.81 2.50
C LYS A 208 -1.67 0.56 1.96
N GLU A 209 -1.34 0.87 0.72
CA GLU A 209 -1.68 2.15 0.12
C GLU A 209 -3.17 2.32 -0.09
N ASP A 210 -3.76 1.43 -0.90
CA ASP A 210 -5.17 1.47 -1.25
C ASP A 210 -6.06 1.38 0.00
N GLU A 211 -5.78 0.44 0.91
CA GLU A 211 -6.72 0.14 2.00
C GLU A 211 -6.52 1.00 3.24
N ILE A 212 -5.31 1.54 3.45
CA ILE A 212 -4.91 2.17 4.72
C ILE A 212 -4.37 3.58 4.51
N LEU A 213 -3.27 3.75 3.77
CA LEU A 213 -2.54 5.01 3.70
C LEU A 213 -3.33 6.06 2.95
N TYR A 214 -3.83 5.75 1.76
CA TYR A 214 -4.57 6.69 0.94
C TYR A 214 -5.86 7.17 1.62
N PRO A 215 -6.72 6.30 2.19
CA PRO A 215 -7.86 6.78 2.97
C PRO A 215 -7.45 7.64 4.17
N TRP A 216 -6.33 7.33 4.82
CA TRP A 216 -5.83 8.11 5.95
C TRP A 216 -5.31 9.50 5.53
N ILE A 217 -4.55 9.59 4.43
CA ILE A 217 -4.09 10.87 3.88
C ILE A 217 -5.29 11.69 3.42
N ASP A 218 -6.19 11.10 2.62
CA ASP A 218 -7.28 11.82 1.97
C ASP A 218 -8.25 12.47 2.96
N ARG A 219 -8.49 11.83 4.12
CA ARG A 219 -9.30 12.40 5.22
C ARG A 219 -8.68 13.61 5.89
N GLN A 220 -7.37 13.81 5.76
CA GLN A 220 -6.64 14.93 6.36
C GLN A 220 -6.57 16.14 5.42
N LEU A 221 -6.86 15.96 4.13
CA LEU A 221 -6.73 17.03 3.14
C LEU A 221 -7.97 17.92 3.13
N SER A 222 -7.74 19.23 3.19
CA SER A 222 -8.77 20.22 2.86
C SER A 222 -9.08 20.23 1.36
N THR A 223 -10.23 20.77 0.97
CA THR A 223 -10.61 20.93 -0.45
C THR A 223 -9.55 21.69 -1.26
N THR A 224 -8.90 22.70 -0.66
CA THR A 224 -7.83 23.45 -1.31
C THR A 224 -6.58 22.59 -1.52
N GLN A 225 -6.18 21.79 -0.54
CA GLN A 225 -5.04 20.86 -0.68
C GLN A 225 -5.33 19.79 -1.73
N VAL A 226 -6.55 19.25 -1.79
CA VAL A 226 -6.97 18.31 -2.85
C VAL A 226 -6.85 18.96 -4.22
N GLY A 227 -7.31 20.20 -4.39
CA GLY A 227 -7.20 20.94 -5.66
C GLY A 227 -5.75 21.18 -6.10
N GLU A 228 -4.89 21.55 -5.16
CA GLU A 228 -3.46 21.75 -5.42
C GLU A 228 -2.76 20.43 -5.78
N MET A 229 -3.06 19.35 -5.07
CA MET A 229 -2.53 18.03 -5.38
C MET A 229 -2.97 17.55 -6.77
N PHE A 230 -4.24 17.76 -7.12
CA PHE A 230 -4.75 17.45 -8.46
C PHE A 230 -3.98 18.19 -9.55
N ARG A 231 -3.74 19.50 -9.36
CA ARG A 231 -2.94 20.31 -10.30
C ARG A 231 -1.52 19.76 -10.44
N ARG A 232 -0.83 19.51 -9.32
CA ARG A 232 0.56 19.02 -9.32
C ARG A 232 0.69 17.63 -9.96
N CYS A 233 -0.23 16.70 -9.67
CA CYS A 233 -0.25 15.39 -10.33
C CYS A 233 -0.47 15.52 -11.84
N THR A 234 -1.41 16.37 -12.25
CA THR A 234 -1.69 16.62 -13.67
C THR A 234 -0.46 17.18 -14.41
N GLU A 235 0.28 18.10 -13.79
CA GLU A 235 1.54 18.63 -14.34
C GLU A 235 2.64 17.56 -14.41
N ALA A 236 2.76 16.72 -13.39
CA ALA A 236 3.68 15.59 -13.37
C ALA A 236 3.37 14.62 -14.52
N ASP A 237 2.10 14.28 -14.76
CA ASP A 237 1.69 13.42 -15.85
C ASP A 237 1.98 14.05 -17.23
N ALA A 238 1.72 15.35 -17.38
CA ALA A 238 2.04 16.06 -18.62
C ALA A 238 3.55 16.06 -18.93
N SER A 239 4.41 16.05 -17.91
CA SER A 239 5.87 16.04 -18.08
C SER A 239 6.43 14.74 -18.67
N VAL A 240 5.73 13.61 -18.48
CA VAL A 240 6.12 12.31 -19.03
C VAL A 240 5.45 11.98 -20.37
N GLY A 241 4.37 12.71 -20.70
CA GLY A 241 3.59 12.56 -21.93
C GLY A 241 2.42 11.58 -21.81
N GLU A 242 1.30 11.93 -22.45
CA GLU A 242 0.03 11.18 -22.40
C GLU A 242 0.08 9.77 -23.01
N GLU A 243 1.12 9.47 -23.79
CA GLU A 243 1.29 8.17 -24.43
C GLU A 243 1.94 7.13 -23.51
N LEU A 244 2.52 7.54 -22.38
CA LEU A 244 3.22 6.63 -21.48
C LEU A 244 2.30 5.55 -20.88
N PRO A 245 1.11 5.87 -20.32
CA PRO A 245 0.21 4.83 -19.82
C PRO A 245 -0.26 3.89 -20.92
N LYS A 246 -0.64 4.42 -22.09
CA LYS A 246 -1.08 3.61 -23.25
C LYS A 246 0.00 2.64 -23.74
N LYS A 247 1.25 3.09 -23.81
CA LYS A 247 2.41 2.25 -24.15
C LYS A 247 2.47 1.03 -23.24
N TYR A 248 2.34 1.25 -21.93
CA TYR A 248 2.47 0.17 -20.95
C TYR A 248 1.22 -0.67 -20.79
N GLU A 249 0.03 -0.12 -21.01
CA GLU A 249 -1.21 -0.90 -21.15
C GLU A 249 -1.09 -1.93 -22.26
N LYS A 250 -0.58 -1.50 -23.43
CA LYS A 250 -0.29 -2.39 -24.55
C LYS A 250 0.76 -3.42 -24.19
N PHE A 251 1.88 -3.01 -23.58
CA PHE A 251 2.93 -3.93 -23.15
C PHE A 251 2.41 -5.05 -22.22
N ILE A 252 1.56 -4.71 -21.24
CA ILE A 252 0.97 -5.69 -20.34
C ILE A 252 -0.01 -6.60 -21.09
N ALA A 253 -0.85 -6.07 -21.98
CA ALA A 253 -1.75 -6.88 -22.78
C ALA A 253 -0.99 -7.89 -23.67
N ASP A 254 0.07 -7.45 -24.35
CA ASP A 254 0.94 -8.30 -25.18
C ASP A 254 1.62 -9.39 -24.31
N LEU A 255 1.97 -9.08 -23.07
CA LEU A 255 2.59 -10.00 -22.11
C LEU A 255 1.59 -11.06 -21.62
N GLU A 256 0.37 -10.63 -21.27
CA GLU A 256 -0.73 -11.54 -20.89
C GLU A 256 -1.07 -12.49 -22.04
N GLU A 257 -1.19 -11.98 -23.27
CA GLU A 257 -1.46 -12.80 -24.47
C GLU A 257 -0.34 -13.83 -24.68
N LYS A 258 0.93 -13.41 -24.61
CA LYS A 258 2.08 -14.31 -24.72
C LYS A 258 1.97 -15.47 -23.73
N PHE A 259 1.69 -15.21 -22.46
CA PHE A 259 1.67 -16.26 -21.43
C PHE A 259 0.38 -17.07 -21.36
N LEU A 260 -0.76 -16.54 -21.83
CA LEU A 260 -1.96 -17.34 -22.05
C LEU A 260 -1.73 -18.42 -23.11
N GLN A 261 -1.03 -18.08 -24.20
CA GLN A 261 -0.71 -19.03 -25.28
C GLN A 261 0.31 -20.09 -24.84
N GLU A 262 1.23 -19.77 -23.93
CA GLU A 262 2.20 -20.73 -23.41
C GLU A 262 1.59 -21.73 -22.43
N VAL A 263 0.59 -21.34 -21.62
CA VAL A 263 -0.15 -22.26 -20.73
C VAL A 263 -1.06 -23.22 -21.50
N ALA A 264 -1.48 -22.83 -22.71
CA ALA A 264 -2.34 -23.65 -23.57
C ALA A 264 -1.57 -24.70 -24.41
N LYS A 265 -0.23 -24.70 -24.38
CA LYS A 265 0.63 -25.65 -25.09
C LYS A 265 1.06 -26.79 -24.16
#